data_AF-A0A9D8CAG5-F1
#
_entry.id   AF-A0A9D8CAG5-F1
#
_cell.length_a   1.000
_cell.length_b   1.000
_cell.length_c   1.000
_cell.angle_alpha   90.00
_cell.angle_beta   90.00
_cell.angle_gamma   90.00
#
_symmetry.space_group_name_H-M   'P 1'
#
loop_
_entity.id
_entity.type
_entity.pdbx_description
1 polymer ?
#
loop_
_entity_poly.entity_id
_entity_poly.type
_entity_poly.pdbx_seq_one_letter_code
_entity_poly.pdbx_strand_id
1 'polypeptide(L)'
;MEIPLALQTAYADLVDRCAADAFASAFAEENGGFVPKTVKGRRYWYFQVASQDGSRKQRYVGPETPELLERIERHKTARHDRRDRQTLVSALVRSANLPRPQAEIAQVIAALADAGVFRRRGVLVGTAAYQIYSALLGARLPAAMLQTGDVDIAQFGDVSVAIGEEVPSILDVLRKVDPSFRPVPSLRDPRRATTYRAAKGLRVDFLTPNAGPDTDAPAALPALGTDAQPLRFLDFLIRQPEPAVLLHGAGVHVQVPSPQRYAVHKLIVARRRTEGAIKKDKDLRQAQSLLAALVRKRPHELRSAWREAVKRGKKWKRLVGEGIGLIDHETRDLALRTVGEPRSVVPGLDLAFSAPVGRYLADRDIVEFLGQAGGATVRCAVSREAIEDRFDGDGVDGRGLLRIFRRNRSVFETMARTKYLHWPIEDAASVLVKTADVAELRKRIA
;
A
#
# COMPACT_ATOMS: atom_id res chain seq x y z
N MET A 1 -0.25 12.17 -13.58
CA MET A 1 -1.23 12.22 -14.69
C MET A 1 -2.27 11.13 -14.47
N GLU A 2 -3.56 11.47 -14.47
CA GLU A 2 -4.65 10.52 -14.22
C GLU A 2 -4.93 9.63 -15.43
N ILE A 3 -5.50 8.46 -15.18
CA ILE A 3 -5.98 7.54 -16.22
C ILE A 3 -7.44 7.90 -16.54
N PRO A 4 -7.88 7.97 -17.81
CA PRO A 4 -9.27 8.24 -18.16
C PRO A 4 -10.27 7.28 -17.50
N LEU A 5 -11.43 7.79 -17.09
CA LEU A 5 -12.46 7.00 -16.39
C LEU A 5 -12.86 5.74 -17.17
N ALA A 6 -13.03 5.84 -18.49
CA ALA A 6 -13.38 4.68 -19.32
C ALA A 6 -12.37 3.53 -19.22
N LEU A 7 -11.06 3.84 -19.10
CA LEU A 7 -10.02 2.83 -18.93
C LEU A 7 -9.98 2.29 -17.49
N GLN A 8 -10.37 3.09 -16.49
CA GLN A 8 -10.55 2.61 -15.12
C GLN A 8 -11.72 1.62 -15.05
N THR A 9 -12.85 1.94 -15.70
CA THR A 9 -14.01 1.04 -15.80
C THR A 9 -13.65 -0.25 -16.55
N ALA A 10 -12.89 -0.16 -17.64
CA ALA A 10 -12.41 -1.34 -18.36
C ALA A 10 -11.51 -2.25 -17.50
N TYR A 11 -10.68 -1.67 -16.62
CA TYR A 11 -9.89 -2.45 -15.66
C TYR A 11 -10.76 -3.12 -14.59
N ALA A 12 -11.77 -2.42 -14.06
CA ALA A 12 -12.71 -3.00 -13.09
C ALA A 12 -13.48 -4.19 -13.70
N ASP A 13 -14.01 -4.03 -14.92
CA ASP A 13 -14.65 -5.12 -15.68
C ASP A 13 -13.69 -6.29 -15.92
N LEU A 14 -12.43 -6.01 -16.26
CA LEU A 14 -11.40 -7.05 -16.40
C LEU A 14 -11.17 -7.81 -15.08
N VAL A 15 -11.17 -7.12 -13.93
CA VAL A 15 -11.03 -7.77 -12.60
C VAL A 15 -12.19 -8.74 -12.37
N ASP A 16 -13.42 -8.33 -12.61
CA ASP A 16 -14.61 -9.17 -12.41
C ASP A 16 -14.59 -10.40 -13.33
N ARG A 17 -14.26 -10.21 -14.61
CA ARG A 17 -14.16 -11.31 -15.59
C ARG A 17 -13.05 -12.28 -15.25
N CYS A 18 -11.87 -11.80 -14.88
CA CYS A 18 -10.76 -12.65 -14.46
C CYS A 18 -11.08 -13.39 -13.14
N ALA A 19 -11.80 -12.77 -12.21
CA ALA A 19 -12.25 -13.42 -10.98
C ALA A 19 -13.27 -14.54 -11.24
N ALA A 20 -14.19 -14.33 -12.20
CA ALA A 20 -15.16 -15.32 -12.64
C ALA A 20 -14.47 -16.49 -13.37
N ASP A 21 -13.55 -16.21 -14.29
CA ASP A 21 -12.76 -17.21 -15.02
C ASP A 21 -11.90 -18.05 -14.06
N ALA A 22 -11.19 -17.40 -13.12
CA ALA A 22 -10.39 -18.10 -12.11
C ALA A 22 -11.25 -19.00 -11.20
N PHE A 23 -12.50 -18.61 -10.93
CA PHE A 23 -13.45 -19.45 -10.19
C PHE A 23 -13.92 -20.64 -11.03
N ALA A 24 -14.30 -20.41 -12.29
CA ALA A 24 -14.75 -21.45 -13.20
C ALA A 24 -13.64 -22.50 -13.42
N SER A 25 -12.42 -22.08 -13.74
CA SER A 25 -11.28 -22.97 -13.93
C SER A 25 -10.88 -23.73 -12.67
N ALA A 26 -11.06 -23.14 -11.48
CA ALA A 26 -10.78 -23.83 -10.23
C ALA A 26 -11.73 -25.00 -9.96
N PHE A 27 -12.92 -25.00 -10.56
CA PHE A 27 -14.02 -25.94 -10.28
C PHE A 27 -14.64 -26.47 -11.59
N ALA A 28 -13.82 -26.77 -12.59
CA ALA A 28 -14.27 -27.07 -13.95
C ALA A 28 -14.66 -28.54 -14.19
N GLU A 29 -14.44 -29.44 -13.22
CA GLU A 29 -14.69 -30.86 -13.38
C GLU A 29 -16.19 -31.15 -13.60
N GLU A 30 -16.54 -31.75 -14.74
CA GLU A 30 -17.93 -31.98 -15.17
C GLU A 30 -18.75 -32.84 -14.21
N ASN A 31 -18.10 -33.78 -13.52
CA ASN A 31 -18.71 -34.64 -12.51
C ASN A 31 -18.67 -34.03 -11.09
N GLY A 32 -18.38 -32.74 -10.99
CA GLY A 32 -18.28 -31.99 -9.74
C GLY A 32 -19.55 -31.22 -9.38
N GLY A 33 -19.77 -31.00 -8.09
CA GLY A 33 -20.91 -30.23 -7.59
C GLY A 33 -20.60 -29.43 -6.33
N PHE A 34 -21.26 -28.29 -6.19
CA PHE A 34 -21.18 -27.45 -4.99
C PHE A 34 -22.10 -27.99 -3.90
N VAL A 35 -21.54 -28.28 -2.73
CA VAL A 35 -22.26 -28.82 -1.57
C VAL A 35 -22.00 -27.97 -0.32
N PRO A 36 -23.04 -27.58 0.44
CA PRO A 36 -22.86 -26.87 1.69
C PRO A 36 -22.54 -27.85 2.84
N LYS A 37 -21.77 -27.38 3.82
CA LYS A 37 -21.48 -28.05 5.10
C LYS A 37 -21.56 -27.05 6.24
N THR A 38 -22.20 -27.45 7.34
CA THR A 38 -22.23 -26.66 8.56
C THR A 38 -21.13 -27.12 9.52
N VAL A 39 -20.23 -26.21 9.90
CA VAL A 39 -19.14 -26.47 10.86
C VAL A 39 -19.22 -25.41 11.96
N LYS A 40 -19.39 -25.85 13.22
CA LYS A 40 -19.50 -24.96 14.41
C LYS A 40 -20.53 -23.83 14.20
N GLY A 41 -21.71 -24.16 13.66
CA GLY A 41 -22.81 -23.21 13.43
C GLY A 41 -22.63 -22.25 12.24
N ARG A 42 -21.54 -22.36 11.46
CA ARG A 42 -21.32 -21.57 10.24
C ARG A 42 -21.41 -22.47 9.01
N ARG A 43 -22.04 -21.97 7.94
CA ARG A 43 -22.16 -22.68 6.65
C ARG A 43 -20.98 -22.36 5.75
N TYR A 44 -20.44 -23.40 5.12
CA TYR A 44 -19.31 -23.35 4.21
C TYR A 44 -19.63 -24.17 2.96
N TRP A 45 -19.10 -23.76 1.82
CA TRP A 45 -19.29 -24.45 0.54
C TRP A 45 -18.02 -25.19 0.13
N TYR A 46 -18.22 -26.39 -0.40
CA TYR A 46 -17.20 -27.26 -0.93
C TYR A 46 -17.57 -27.68 -2.35
N PHE A 47 -16.58 -27.84 -3.20
CA PHE A 47 -16.76 -28.46 -4.51
C PHE A 47 -16.33 -29.90 -4.41
N GLN A 48 -17.27 -30.81 -4.63
CA GLN A 48 -17.09 -32.25 -4.45
C GLN A 48 -17.03 -32.93 -5.82
N VAL A 49 -15.99 -33.72 -6.04
CA VAL A 49 -15.79 -34.52 -7.25
C VAL A 49 -15.81 -36.00 -6.88
N ALA A 50 -16.61 -36.80 -7.58
CA ALA A 50 -16.59 -38.24 -7.45
C ALA A 50 -15.31 -38.81 -8.11
N SER A 51 -14.52 -39.56 -7.36
CA SER A 51 -13.37 -40.29 -7.92
C SER A 51 -13.79 -41.66 -8.44
N GLN A 52 -13.00 -42.22 -9.37
CA GLN A 52 -13.27 -43.52 -9.99
C GLN A 52 -13.22 -44.69 -8.99
N ASP A 53 -12.57 -44.51 -7.85
CA ASP A 53 -12.44 -45.49 -6.76
C ASP A 53 -13.61 -45.42 -5.74
N GLY A 54 -14.63 -44.59 -5.98
CA GLY A 54 -15.76 -44.36 -5.07
C GLY A 54 -15.46 -43.37 -3.94
N SER A 55 -14.22 -42.88 -3.81
CA SER A 55 -13.88 -41.81 -2.86
C SER A 55 -14.38 -40.45 -3.36
N ARG A 56 -14.59 -39.51 -2.44
CA ARG A 56 -15.05 -38.15 -2.76
C ARG A 56 -13.95 -37.15 -2.41
N LYS A 57 -13.35 -36.54 -3.43
CA LYS A 57 -12.41 -35.42 -3.22
C LYS A 57 -13.21 -34.14 -3.04
N GLN A 58 -12.89 -33.37 -2.00
CA GLN A 58 -13.54 -32.10 -1.72
C GLN A 58 -12.51 -30.97 -1.70
N ARG A 59 -12.83 -29.88 -2.39
CA ARG A 59 -12.06 -28.64 -2.36
C ARG A 59 -12.87 -27.55 -1.70
N TYR A 60 -12.24 -26.79 -0.81
CA TYR A 60 -12.92 -25.69 -0.14
C TYR A 60 -13.16 -24.52 -1.09
N VAL A 61 -14.40 -24.01 -1.07
CA VAL A 61 -14.81 -22.88 -1.92
C VAL A 61 -14.85 -21.59 -1.11
N GLY A 62 -15.43 -21.64 0.10
CA GLY A 62 -15.54 -20.46 0.96
C GLY A 62 -16.63 -20.57 2.02
N PRO A 63 -16.73 -19.59 2.95
CA PRO A 63 -17.90 -19.44 3.80
C PRO A 63 -19.11 -19.00 2.96
N GLU A 64 -20.30 -19.44 3.35
CA GLU A 64 -21.53 -19.01 2.71
C GLU A 64 -21.71 -17.50 2.90
N THR A 65 -21.78 -16.79 1.77
CA THR A 65 -21.96 -15.34 1.66
C THR A 65 -22.83 -15.09 0.42
N PRO A 66 -23.60 -13.98 0.36
CA PRO A 66 -24.37 -13.64 -0.83
C PRO A 66 -23.52 -13.64 -2.11
N GLU A 67 -22.30 -13.10 -2.02
CA GLU A 67 -21.36 -13.02 -3.14
C GLU A 67 -20.88 -14.40 -3.60
N LEU A 68 -20.67 -15.34 -2.66
CA LEU A 68 -20.29 -16.70 -3.01
C LEU A 68 -21.43 -17.47 -3.68
N LEU A 69 -22.65 -17.33 -3.16
CA LEU A 69 -23.83 -18.00 -3.73
C LEU A 69 -24.07 -17.52 -5.16
N GLU A 70 -23.95 -16.22 -5.41
CA GLU A 70 -24.06 -15.66 -6.77
C GLU A 70 -22.98 -16.21 -7.71
N ARG A 71 -21.74 -16.37 -7.23
CA ARG A 71 -20.65 -17.00 -8.02
C ARG A 71 -20.93 -18.46 -8.34
N ILE A 72 -21.50 -19.21 -7.39
CA ILE A 72 -21.88 -20.62 -7.59
C ILE A 72 -22.99 -20.72 -8.64
N GLU A 73 -24.01 -19.86 -8.60
CA GLU A 73 -25.09 -19.85 -9.60
C GLU A 73 -24.56 -19.52 -11.00
N ARG A 74 -23.70 -18.50 -11.11
CA ARG A 74 -23.10 -18.09 -12.39
C ARG A 74 -22.10 -19.10 -12.96
N HIS A 75 -21.60 -20.03 -12.16
CA HIS A 75 -20.64 -21.05 -12.60
C HIS A 75 -21.18 -21.91 -13.74
N LYS A 76 -22.48 -22.26 -13.71
CA LYS A 76 -23.12 -23.13 -14.72
C LYS A 76 -23.23 -22.50 -16.11
N THR A 77 -23.14 -21.17 -16.20
CA THR A 77 -23.34 -20.40 -17.44
C THR A 77 -22.08 -19.65 -17.87
N ALA A 78 -20.96 -19.83 -17.17
CA ALA A 78 -19.71 -19.13 -17.43
C ALA A 78 -19.17 -19.49 -18.83
N ARG A 79 -19.09 -18.50 -19.72
CA ARG A 79 -18.37 -18.61 -21.00
C ARG A 79 -16.94 -18.12 -20.81
N HIS A 80 -15.95 -18.87 -21.28
CA HIS A 80 -14.57 -18.41 -21.34
C HIS A 80 -14.41 -17.32 -22.41
N ASP A 81 -14.31 -16.05 -22.01
CA ASP A 81 -14.15 -14.88 -22.89
C ASP A 81 -12.67 -14.45 -23.04
N ARG A 82 -11.75 -15.43 -23.09
CA ARG A 82 -10.29 -15.20 -23.06
C ARG A 82 -9.82 -14.15 -24.08
N ARG A 83 -10.37 -14.17 -25.30
CA ARG A 83 -9.99 -13.24 -26.40
C ARG A 83 -10.42 -11.80 -26.10
N ASP A 84 -11.58 -11.60 -25.49
CA ASP A 84 -12.08 -10.28 -25.11
C ASP A 84 -11.24 -9.70 -23.98
N ARG A 85 -10.89 -10.53 -22.97
CA ARG A 85 -9.99 -10.10 -21.89
C ARG A 85 -8.58 -9.77 -22.39
N GLN A 86 -8.04 -10.53 -23.35
CA GLN A 86 -6.77 -10.19 -24.00
C GLN A 86 -6.83 -8.83 -24.72
N THR A 87 -7.97 -8.52 -25.33
CA THR A 87 -8.22 -7.23 -25.97
C THR A 87 -8.26 -6.10 -24.93
N LEU A 88 -8.96 -6.30 -23.81
CA LEU A 88 -8.98 -5.36 -22.68
C LEU A 88 -7.58 -5.12 -22.11
N VAL A 89 -6.81 -6.17 -21.82
CA VAL A 89 -5.41 -6.06 -21.36
C VAL A 89 -4.57 -5.26 -22.35
N SER A 90 -4.69 -5.56 -23.65
CA SER A 90 -3.94 -4.85 -24.69
C SER A 90 -4.32 -3.37 -24.80
N ALA A 91 -5.59 -3.03 -24.61
CA ALA A 91 -6.07 -1.64 -24.58
C ALA A 91 -5.57 -0.91 -23.33
N LEU A 92 -5.62 -1.54 -22.16
CA LEU A 92 -5.13 -0.98 -20.90
C LEU A 92 -3.63 -0.69 -20.95
N VAL A 93 -2.82 -1.63 -21.47
CA VAL A 93 -1.38 -1.43 -21.60
C VAL A 93 -1.05 -0.34 -22.63
N ARG A 94 -1.64 -0.40 -23.84
CA ARG A 94 -1.28 0.52 -24.93
C ARG A 94 -1.86 1.92 -24.76
N SER A 95 -3.13 2.03 -24.35
CA SER A 95 -3.85 3.31 -24.31
C SER A 95 -3.67 4.04 -22.97
N ALA A 96 -3.60 3.32 -21.83
CA ALA A 96 -3.35 3.96 -20.54
C ALA A 96 -1.86 4.06 -20.18
N ASN A 97 -0.98 3.39 -20.93
CA ASN A 97 0.44 3.18 -20.58
C ASN A 97 0.56 2.53 -19.20
N LEU A 98 -0.29 1.53 -18.92
CA LEU A 98 -0.26 0.81 -17.66
C LEU A 98 0.94 -0.16 -17.62
N PRO A 99 1.58 -0.33 -16.46
CA PRO A 99 2.74 -1.20 -16.32
C PRO A 99 2.44 -2.64 -16.72
N ARG A 100 3.36 -3.22 -17.49
CA ARG A 100 3.37 -4.64 -17.79
C ARG A 100 4.58 -5.29 -17.10
N PRO A 101 4.38 -6.34 -16.29
CA PRO A 101 5.49 -7.08 -15.69
C PRO A 101 6.39 -7.71 -16.77
N GLN A 102 7.64 -8.00 -16.41
CA GLN A 102 8.51 -8.84 -17.23
C GLN A 102 7.84 -10.20 -17.50
N ALA A 103 8.06 -10.76 -18.69
CA ALA A 103 7.36 -11.98 -19.13
C ALA A 103 7.58 -13.16 -18.17
N GLU A 104 8.83 -13.39 -17.74
CA GLU A 104 9.20 -14.50 -16.84
C GLU A 104 8.52 -14.37 -15.46
N ILE A 105 8.53 -13.15 -14.89
CA ILE A 105 7.82 -12.81 -13.64
C ILE A 105 6.32 -13.09 -13.78
N ALA A 106 5.73 -12.66 -14.89
CA ALA A 106 4.30 -12.81 -15.13
C ALA A 106 3.89 -14.28 -15.35
N GLN A 107 4.73 -15.08 -16.01
CA GLN A 107 4.51 -16.51 -16.20
C GLN A 107 4.57 -17.26 -14.87
N VAL A 108 5.52 -16.92 -13.98
CA VAL A 108 5.55 -17.47 -12.62
C VAL A 108 4.28 -17.11 -11.85
N ILE A 109 3.87 -15.84 -11.86
CA ILE A 109 2.65 -15.41 -11.16
C ILE A 109 1.40 -16.11 -11.73
N ALA A 110 1.32 -16.30 -13.05
CA ALA A 110 0.25 -17.04 -13.70
C ALA A 110 0.22 -18.51 -13.26
N ALA A 111 1.36 -19.20 -13.27
CA ALA A 111 1.45 -20.60 -12.81
C ALA A 111 1.06 -20.75 -11.33
N LEU A 112 1.45 -19.79 -10.48
CA LEU A 112 1.03 -19.74 -9.08
C LEU A 112 -0.49 -19.49 -8.93
N ALA A 113 -1.06 -18.63 -9.77
CA ALA A 113 -2.51 -18.39 -9.80
C ALA A 113 -3.27 -19.65 -10.20
N ASP A 114 -2.84 -20.32 -11.27
CA ASP A 114 -3.43 -21.57 -11.78
C ASP A 114 -3.31 -22.71 -10.75
N ALA A 115 -2.18 -22.77 -10.03
CA ALA A 115 -1.99 -23.70 -8.92
C ALA A 115 -2.89 -23.38 -7.71
N GLY A 116 -3.58 -22.24 -7.69
CA GLY A 116 -4.56 -21.85 -6.68
C GLY A 116 -3.97 -21.07 -5.49
N VAL A 117 -2.76 -20.54 -5.59
CA VAL A 117 -2.10 -19.78 -4.50
C VAL A 117 -2.99 -18.64 -3.99
N PHE A 118 -3.54 -17.83 -4.89
CA PHE A 118 -4.39 -16.69 -4.51
C PHE A 118 -5.78 -17.11 -4.00
N ARG A 119 -6.33 -18.22 -4.51
CA ARG A 119 -7.58 -18.81 -3.97
C ARG A 119 -7.39 -19.26 -2.53
N ARG A 120 -6.20 -19.77 -2.20
CA ARG A 120 -5.82 -20.20 -0.85
C ARG A 120 -5.30 -19.04 0.01
N ARG A 121 -5.74 -17.80 -0.24
CA ARG A 121 -5.38 -16.60 0.54
C ARG A 121 -3.89 -16.21 0.47
N GLY A 122 -3.14 -16.72 -0.50
CA GLY A 122 -1.86 -16.14 -0.86
C GLY A 122 -2.06 -14.71 -1.38
N VAL A 123 -1.12 -13.83 -1.10
CA VAL A 123 -1.15 -12.41 -1.47
C VAL A 123 0.16 -12.08 -2.17
N LEU A 124 0.08 -11.56 -3.40
CA LEU A 124 1.23 -11.04 -4.13
C LEU A 124 1.67 -9.74 -3.46
N VAL A 125 2.92 -9.68 -3.00
CA VAL A 125 3.51 -8.48 -2.39
C VAL A 125 4.71 -8.00 -3.22
N GLY A 126 5.57 -7.18 -2.63
CA GLY A 126 6.80 -6.75 -3.31
C GLY A 126 6.56 -5.78 -4.47
N THR A 127 7.50 -5.76 -5.42
CA THR A 127 7.46 -4.81 -6.55
C THR A 127 6.36 -5.19 -7.55
N ALA A 128 6.13 -6.48 -7.79
CA ALA A 128 5.10 -6.95 -8.72
C ALA A 128 3.69 -6.46 -8.30
N ALA A 129 3.37 -6.51 -7.01
CA ALA A 129 2.14 -5.93 -6.48
C ALA A 129 2.05 -4.41 -6.71
N TYR A 130 3.18 -3.70 -6.53
CA TYR A 130 3.24 -2.25 -6.72
C TYR A 130 2.87 -1.83 -8.15
N GLN A 131 3.27 -2.61 -9.15
CA GLN A 131 2.99 -2.32 -10.56
C GLN A 131 1.49 -2.24 -10.85
N ILE A 132 0.69 -3.02 -10.13
CA ILE A 132 -0.77 -3.12 -10.29
C ILE A 132 -1.49 -1.88 -9.74
N TYR A 133 -0.90 -1.16 -8.77
CA TYR A 133 -1.55 0.00 -8.14
C TYR A 133 -1.87 1.15 -9.09
N SER A 134 -1.14 1.26 -10.22
CA SER A 134 -1.48 2.28 -11.21
C SER A 134 -2.90 2.08 -11.77
N ALA A 135 -3.29 0.81 -11.99
CA ALA A 135 -4.61 0.45 -12.47
C ALA A 135 -5.67 0.59 -11.36
N LEU A 136 -5.38 0.10 -10.15
CA LEU A 136 -6.31 0.16 -9.00
C LEU A 136 -6.64 1.59 -8.54
N LEU A 137 -5.71 2.53 -8.69
CA LEU A 137 -5.89 3.94 -8.29
C LEU A 137 -6.28 4.85 -9.46
N GLY A 138 -6.32 4.33 -10.69
CA GLY A 138 -6.55 5.16 -11.88
C GLY A 138 -5.51 6.27 -12.04
N ALA A 139 -4.26 6.03 -11.62
CA ALA A 139 -3.21 7.03 -11.55
C ALA A 139 -1.88 6.46 -12.03
N ARG A 140 -1.12 7.21 -12.84
CA ARG A 140 0.23 6.78 -13.24
C ARG A 140 1.20 6.94 -12.08
N LEU A 141 1.80 5.82 -11.64
CA LEU A 141 2.80 5.79 -10.57
C LEU A 141 4.21 5.66 -11.18
N PRO A 142 5.12 6.63 -10.98
CA PRO A 142 6.44 6.60 -11.61
C PRO A 142 7.26 5.34 -11.28
N ALA A 143 7.20 4.88 -10.03
CA ALA A 143 7.93 3.70 -9.58
C ALA A 143 7.33 2.36 -10.07
N ALA A 144 6.21 2.39 -10.80
CA ALA A 144 5.54 1.18 -11.27
C ALA A 144 6.19 0.59 -12.53
N MET A 145 7.08 1.34 -13.18
CA MET A 145 7.92 0.85 -14.27
C MET A 145 9.22 0.19 -13.79
N LEU A 146 9.49 0.22 -12.47
CA LEU A 146 10.67 -0.46 -11.92
C LEU A 146 10.56 -1.97 -12.17
N GLN A 147 11.61 -2.53 -12.75
CA GLN A 147 11.74 -3.97 -12.93
C GLN A 147 12.32 -4.62 -11.68
N THR A 148 11.99 -5.89 -11.49
CA THR A 148 12.35 -6.67 -10.32
C THR A 148 12.62 -8.10 -10.77
N GLY A 149 13.61 -8.75 -10.18
CA GLY A 149 13.94 -10.16 -10.45
C GLY A 149 13.32 -11.13 -9.45
N ASP A 150 12.37 -10.66 -8.63
CA ASP A 150 11.76 -11.38 -7.52
C ASP A 150 10.22 -11.37 -7.57
N VAL A 151 9.63 -12.49 -7.15
CA VAL A 151 8.19 -12.65 -6.89
C VAL A 151 8.03 -12.95 -5.41
N ASP A 152 7.36 -12.06 -4.68
CA ASP A 152 7.08 -12.26 -3.27
C ASP A 152 5.62 -12.68 -3.06
N ILE A 153 5.40 -13.83 -2.44
CA ILE A 153 4.07 -14.30 -2.04
C ILE A 153 4.00 -14.33 -0.52
N ALA A 154 2.96 -13.75 0.05
CA ALA A 154 2.73 -13.74 1.48
C ALA A 154 1.42 -14.45 1.85
N GLN A 155 1.41 -15.14 3.00
CA GLN A 155 0.21 -15.78 3.54
C GLN A 155 0.26 -15.77 5.07
N PHE A 156 -0.89 -15.62 5.73
CA PHE A 156 -0.98 -15.90 7.16
C PHE A 156 -0.72 -17.39 7.43
N GLY A 157 0.05 -17.72 8.47
CA GLY A 157 0.40 -19.11 8.81
C GLY A 157 -0.75 -19.94 9.38
N ASP A 158 -1.84 -19.32 9.82
CA ASP A 158 -3.02 -19.98 10.42
C ASP A 158 -4.14 -20.30 9.41
N VAL A 159 -3.84 -20.25 8.10
CA VAL A 159 -4.79 -20.64 7.07
C VAL A 159 -4.98 -22.16 7.06
N SER A 160 -6.15 -22.62 7.51
CA SER A 160 -6.49 -24.05 7.53
C SER A 160 -6.70 -24.59 6.12
N VAL A 161 -6.12 -25.76 5.84
CA VAL A 161 -6.37 -26.55 4.63
C VAL A 161 -7.61 -27.41 4.86
N ALA A 162 -8.49 -27.52 3.85
CA ALA A 162 -9.59 -28.46 3.95
C ALA A 162 -9.09 -29.91 3.96
N ILE A 163 -9.73 -30.75 4.77
CA ILE A 163 -9.41 -32.17 4.88
C ILE A 163 -9.58 -32.81 3.50
N GLY A 164 -8.50 -33.40 2.97
CA GLY A 164 -8.48 -34.09 1.68
C GLY A 164 -8.21 -33.20 0.46
N GLU A 165 -7.92 -31.90 0.62
CA GLU A 165 -7.49 -31.06 -0.49
C GLU A 165 -6.02 -31.34 -0.83
N GLU A 166 -5.78 -31.80 -2.06
CA GLU A 166 -4.44 -32.04 -2.59
C GLU A 166 -3.77 -30.68 -2.90
N VAL A 167 -2.70 -30.36 -2.18
CA VAL A 167 -1.92 -29.14 -2.35
C VAL A 167 -0.69 -29.47 -3.19
N PRO A 168 -0.54 -28.90 -4.40
CA PRO A 168 0.61 -29.20 -5.24
C PRO A 168 1.89 -28.64 -4.59
N SER A 169 2.99 -29.38 -4.75
CA SER A 169 4.32 -28.90 -4.40
C SER A 169 4.63 -27.62 -5.19
N ILE A 170 5.00 -26.55 -4.47
CA ILE A 170 5.30 -25.27 -5.10
C ILE A 170 6.50 -25.37 -6.05
N LEU A 171 7.46 -26.24 -5.73
CA LEU A 171 8.63 -26.47 -6.57
C LEU A 171 8.21 -27.07 -7.92
N ASP A 172 7.25 -27.99 -7.93
CA ASP A 172 6.77 -28.62 -9.15
C ASP A 172 5.99 -27.63 -10.01
N VAL A 173 5.22 -26.73 -9.38
CA VAL A 173 4.56 -25.61 -10.06
C VAL A 173 5.59 -24.70 -10.73
N LEU A 174 6.65 -24.32 -10.00
CA LEU A 174 7.71 -23.45 -10.53
C LEU A 174 8.50 -24.14 -11.66
N ARG A 175 8.79 -25.44 -11.54
CA ARG A 175 9.50 -26.23 -12.56
C ARG A 175 8.74 -26.39 -13.86
N LYS A 176 7.41 -26.29 -13.85
CA LYS A 176 6.60 -26.22 -15.08
C LYS A 176 6.87 -24.95 -15.87
N VAL A 177 7.28 -23.87 -15.22
CA VAL A 177 7.65 -22.60 -15.86
C VAL A 177 9.12 -22.61 -16.27
N ASP A 178 10.00 -22.98 -15.36
CA ASP A 178 11.44 -23.13 -15.63
C ASP A 178 11.99 -24.36 -14.88
N PRO A 179 12.37 -25.44 -15.58
CA PRO A 179 12.88 -26.67 -14.96
C PRO A 179 14.09 -26.48 -14.05
N SER A 180 14.84 -25.37 -14.20
CA SER A 180 16.02 -25.07 -13.40
C SER A 180 15.73 -24.57 -11.98
N PHE A 181 14.45 -24.33 -11.64
CA PHE A 181 14.07 -23.94 -10.28
C PHE A 181 14.56 -24.97 -9.25
N ARG A 182 15.24 -24.45 -8.24
CA ARG A 182 15.70 -25.20 -7.07
C ARG A 182 15.39 -24.45 -5.78
N PRO A 183 15.11 -25.18 -4.68
CA PRO A 183 14.99 -24.56 -3.36
C PRO A 183 16.33 -23.95 -2.96
N VAL A 184 16.27 -22.83 -2.25
CA VAL A 184 17.42 -22.26 -1.54
C VAL A 184 17.30 -22.68 -0.07
N PRO A 185 18.20 -23.53 0.45
CA PRO A 185 18.16 -23.96 1.83
C PRO A 185 18.19 -22.79 2.81
N SER A 186 17.36 -22.83 3.84
CA SER A 186 17.41 -21.84 4.93
C SER A 186 18.69 -22.00 5.74
N LEU A 187 19.27 -20.86 6.15
CA LEU A 187 20.45 -20.85 7.03
C LEU A 187 20.17 -21.45 8.41
N ARG A 188 18.92 -21.37 8.89
CA ARG A 188 18.51 -21.87 10.21
C ARG A 188 18.17 -23.36 10.19
N ASP A 189 17.62 -23.84 9.08
CA ASP A 189 17.26 -25.24 8.87
C ASP A 189 17.44 -25.61 7.39
N PRO A 190 18.56 -26.27 7.01
CA PRO A 190 18.85 -26.60 5.62
C PRO A 190 17.83 -27.55 4.96
N ARG A 191 16.96 -28.20 5.75
CA ARG A 191 15.89 -29.07 5.22
C ARG A 191 14.68 -28.27 4.71
N ARG A 192 14.62 -26.97 5.01
CA ARG A 192 13.50 -26.10 4.74
C ARG A 192 13.89 -25.00 3.77
N ALA A 193 12.95 -24.61 2.92
CA ALA A 193 13.18 -23.61 1.88
C ALA A 193 12.03 -22.61 1.85
N THR A 194 12.37 -21.34 2.05
CA THR A 194 11.43 -20.21 1.95
C THR A 194 11.59 -19.45 0.63
N THR A 195 12.65 -19.79 -0.13
CA THR A 195 13.04 -19.15 -1.37
C THR A 195 13.32 -20.22 -2.42
N TYR A 196 12.90 -19.94 -3.65
CA TYR A 196 13.20 -20.74 -4.84
C TYR A 196 13.91 -19.87 -5.87
N ARG A 197 14.88 -20.43 -6.58
CA ARG A 197 15.67 -19.69 -7.57
C ARG A 197 15.86 -20.50 -8.85
N ALA A 198 15.64 -19.86 -10.00
CA ALA A 198 15.96 -20.40 -11.31
C ALA A 198 17.41 -20.05 -11.72
N ALA A 199 17.97 -20.78 -12.68
CA ALA A 199 19.35 -20.58 -13.15
C ALA A 199 19.62 -19.15 -13.67
N LYS A 200 18.63 -18.53 -14.32
CA LYS A 200 18.72 -17.15 -14.84
C LYS A 200 18.59 -16.06 -13.76
N GLY A 201 18.49 -16.44 -12.48
CA GLY A 201 18.48 -15.51 -11.36
C GLY A 201 17.11 -15.12 -10.84
N LEU A 202 16.02 -15.47 -11.55
CA LEU A 202 14.65 -15.29 -11.10
C LEU A 202 14.43 -15.96 -9.75
N ARG A 203 13.85 -15.21 -8.81
CA ARG A 203 13.67 -15.62 -7.42
C ARG A 203 12.20 -15.57 -7.03
N VAL A 204 11.75 -16.54 -6.26
CA VAL A 204 10.40 -16.57 -5.67
C VAL A 204 10.54 -16.75 -4.16
N ASP A 205 10.01 -15.81 -3.39
CA ASP A 205 10.07 -15.78 -1.93
C ASP A 205 8.67 -15.99 -1.33
N PHE A 206 8.59 -16.86 -0.33
CA PHE A 206 7.38 -17.08 0.46
C PHE A 206 7.54 -16.47 1.84
N LEU A 207 6.56 -15.68 2.25
CA LEU A 207 6.61 -14.82 3.44
C LEU A 207 5.40 -15.09 4.33
N THR A 208 5.59 -15.02 5.65
CA THR A 208 4.50 -15.12 6.62
C THR A 208 4.69 -14.13 7.75
N PRO A 209 3.62 -13.64 8.40
CA PRO A 209 3.81 -12.74 9.52
C PRO A 209 4.55 -13.39 10.68
N ASN A 210 5.52 -12.66 11.24
CA ASN A 210 6.21 -13.06 12.45
C ASN A 210 5.35 -12.73 13.68
N ALA A 211 4.75 -13.76 14.28
CA ALA A 211 4.05 -13.71 15.56
C ALA A 211 5.02 -14.05 16.72
N GLY A 212 4.91 -13.34 17.85
CA GLY A 212 5.75 -13.60 19.02
C GLY A 212 7.13 -12.93 18.95
N PRO A 213 8.20 -13.50 19.54
CA PRO A 213 9.57 -12.97 19.49
C PRO A 213 10.17 -12.92 18.07
N ASP A 214 11.21 -12.09 17.87
CA ASP A 214 11.92 -12.06 16.57
C ASP A 214 12.51 -13.44 16.29
N THR A 215 12.24 -13.97 15.08
CA THR A 215 12.69 -15.29 14.64
C THR A 215 12.87 -15.29 13.13
N ASP A 216 13.93 -15.96 12.69
CA ASP A 216 14.19 -16.25 11.29
C ASP A 216 13.98 -17.74 10.96
N ALA A 217 13.51 -18.53 11.93
CA ALA A 217 13.18 -19.92 11.68
C ALA A 217 12.03 -20.00 10.67
N PRO A 218 12.15 -20.76 9.58
CA PRO A 218 11.05 -20.92 8.63
C PRO A 218 9.75 -21.35 9.31
N ALA A 219 8.61 -20.92 8.79
CA ALA A 219 7.29 -21.34 9.24
C ALA A 219 6.56 -22.05 8.09
N ALA A 220 5.88 -23.15 8.40
CA ALA A 220 5.21 -23.93 7.37
C ALA A 220 3.98 -23.17 6.85
N LEU A 221 3.73 -23.25 5.54
CA LEU A 221 2.49 -22.83 4.90
C LEU A 221 1.82 -24.04 4.26
N PRO A 222 1.11 -24.88 5.04
CA PRO A 222 0.52 -26.11 4.53
C PRO A 222 -0.44 -25.88 3.35
N ALA A 223 -1.15 -24.75 3.36
CA ALA A 223 -2.07 -24.37 2.29
C ALA A 223 -1.38 -24.06 0.95
N LEU A 224 -0.07 -23.83 0.95
CA LEU A 224 0.73 -23.58 -0.26
C LEU A 224 1.76 -24.68 -0.54
N GLY A 225 1.87 -25.70 0.32
CA GLY A 225 2.83 -26.79 0.15
C GLY A 225 4.29 -26.33 0.19
N THR A 226 4.60 -25.33 1.02
CA THR A 226 5.94 -24.73 1.15
C THR A 226 6.20 -24.20 2.56
N ASP A 227 7.44 -23.82 2.85
CA ASP A 227 7.79 -22.99 4.00
C ASP A 227 7.86 -21.50 3.62
N ALA A 228 7.81 -20.63 4.63
CA ALA A 228 7.88 -19.19 4.48
C ALA A 228 8.76 -18.52 5.53
N GLN A 229 9.36 -17.41 5.15
CA GLN A 229 10.16 -16.57 6.03
C GLN A 229 9.24 -15.71 6.91
N PRO A 230 9.35 -15.79 8.26
CA PRO A 230 8.63 -14.88 9.13
C PRO A 230 9.15 -13.45 9.00
N LEU A 231 8.26 -12.50 8.72
CA LEU A 231 8.57 -11.07 8.65
C LEU A 231 7.66 -10.24 9.55
N ARG A 232 8.25 -9.27 10.25
CA ARG A 232 7.50 -8.28 11.03
C ARG A 232 6.73 -7.32 10.14
N PHE A 233 5.63 -6.79 10.66
CA PHE A 233 4.74 -5.82 10.00
C PHE A 233 4.00 -6.38 8.77
N LEU A 234 4.29 -7.61 8.36
CA LEU A 234 3.64 -8.25 7.22
C LEU A 234 2.14 -8.50 7.48
N ASP A 235 1.76 -8.77 8.73
CA ASP A 235 0.36 -8.96 9.13
C ASP A 235 -0.51 -7.72 8.91
N PHE A 236 0.09 -6.52 8.95
CA PHE A 236 -0.61 -5.28 8.58
C PHE A 236 -0.71 -5.13 7.08
N LEU A 237 0.33 -5.50 6.34
CA LEU A 237 0.39 -5.38 4.88
C LEU A 237 -0.67 -6.26 4.21
N ILE A 238 -0.73 -7.55 4.58
CA ILE A 238 -1.56 -8.54 3.89
C ILE A 238 -2.98 -8.67 4.48
N ARG A 239 -3.34 -7.82 5.44
CA ARG A 239 -4.69 -7.81 6.04
C ARG A 239 -5.68 -7.20 5.05
N GLN A 240 -6.77 -7.93 4.79
CA GLN A 240 -7.83 -7.51 3.87
C GLN A 240 -7.26 -7.11 2.50
N PRO A 241 -6.65 -8.06 1.75
CA PRO A 241 -6.13 -7.77 0.43
C PRO A 241 -7.25 -7.41 -0.54
N GLU A 242 -6.90 -6.69 -1.61
CA GLU A 242 -7.79 -6.33 -2.70
C GLU A 242 -7.60 -7.30 -3.89
N PRO A 243 -8.69 -7.77 -4.52
CA PRO A 243 -8.60 -8.49 -5.78
C PRO A 243 -8.07 -7.55 -6.87
N ALA A 244 -7.19 -8.06 -7.73
CA ALA A 244 -6.61 -7.29 -8.80
C ALA A 244 -6.20 -8.16 -9.99
N VAL A 245 -5.86 -7.53 -11.10
CA VAL A 245 -5.40 -8.23 -12.30
C VAL A 245 -4.01 -7.74 -12.69
N LEU A 246 -3.07 -8.70 -12.78
CA LEU A 246 -1.79 -8.47 -13.42
C LEU A 246 -2.01 -8.47 -14.95
N LEU A 247 -1.61 -7.39 -15.62
CA LEU A 247 -1.81 -7.19 -17.06
C LEU A 247 -0.86 -8.03 -17.92
N HIS A 248 -1.08 -9.34 -17.93
CA HIS A 248 -0.35 -10.31 -18.73
C HIS A 248 -1.31 -11.31 -19.39
N GLY A 249 -1.11 -11.60 -20.68
CA GLY A 249 -1.99 -12.50 -21.43
C GLY A 249 -3.44 -12.02 -21.42
N ALA A 250 -4.35 -12.87 -20.92
CA ALA A 250 -5.77 -12.55 -20.76
C ALA A 250 -6.11 -11.89 -19.41
N GLY A 251 -5.09 -11.45 -18.66
CA GLY A 251 -5.22 -10.97 -17.29
C GLY A 251 -5.06 -12.13 -16.31
N VAL A 252 -4.20 -11.95 -15.30
CA VAL A 252 -4.00 -12.93 -14.22
C VAL A 252 -4.65 -12.40 -12.95
N HIS A 253 -5.68 -13.08 -12.45
CA HIS A 253 -6.37 -12.70 -11.21
C HIS A 253 -5.48 -13.01 -9.99
N VAL A 254 -5.22 -12.00 -9.18
CA VAL A 254 -4.35 -12.07 -8.00
C VAL A 254 -4.98 -11.35 -6.81
N GLN A 255 -4.40 -11.55 -5.63
CA GLN A 255 -4.69 -10.76 -4.43
C GLN A 255 -3.47 -9.90 -4.11
N VAL A 256 -3.66 -8.61 -3.83
CA VAL A 256 -2.57 -7.68 -3.46
C VAL A 256 -2.91 -6.94 -2.17
N PRO A 257 -1.91 -6.44 -1.40
CA PRO A 257 -2.18 -5.53 -0.30
C PRO A 257 -2.97 -4.32 -0.78
N SER A 258 -3.84 -3.76 0.05
CA SER A 258 -4.45 -2.48 -0.30
C SER A 258 -3.40 -1.38 -0.44
N PRO A 259 -3.55 -0.43 -1.38
CA PRO A 259 -2.50 0.56 -1.68
C PRO A 259 -2.11 1.40 -0.44
N GLN A 260 -3.07 1.71 0.43
CA GLN A 260 -2.87 2.44 1.69
C GLN A 260 -2.05 1.65 2.70
N ARG A 261 -2.31 0.34 2.86
CA ARG A 261 -1.50 -0.52 3.75
C ARG A 261 -0.10 -0.67 3.20
N TYR A 262 0.03 -0.79 1.87
CA TYR A 262 1.33 -0.84 1.21
C TYR A 262 2.14 0.44 1.48
N ALA A 263 1.56 1.62 1.26
CA ALA A 263 2.24 2.90 1.48
C ALA A 263 2.73 3.05 2.92
N VAL A 264 1.85 2.82 3.90
CA VAL A 264 2.21 2.91 5.33
C VAL A 264 3.25 1.86 5.72
N HIS A 265 3.13 0.63 5.23
CA HIS A 265 4.10 -0.42 5.48
C HIS A 265 5.49 -0.05 4.92
N LYS A 266 5.56 0.55 3.72
CA LYS A 266 6.82 0.99 3.12
C LYS A 266 7.53 2.07 3.93
N LEU A 267 6.80 3.03 4.53
CA LEU A 267 7.38 3.98 5.47
C LEU A 267 8.06 3.27 6.66
N ILE A 268 7.42 2.21 7.18
CA ILE A 268 7.94 1.44 8.32
C ILE A 268 9.19 0.63 7.92
N VAL A 269 9.13 -0.15 6.84
CA VAL A 269 10.24 -1.05 6.48
C VAL A 269 11.46 -0.29 5.97
N ALA A 270 11.29 0.88 5.35
CA ALA A 270 12.40 1.75 4.96
C ALA A 270 13.29 2.17 6.15
N ARG A 271 12.74 2.18 7.37
CA ARG A 271 13.47 2.48 8.61
C ARG A 271 14.14 1.25 9.24
N ARG A 272 13.77 0.04 8.81
CA ARG A 272 14.29 -1.21 9.37
C ARG A 272 15.29 -1.92 8.48
N ARG A 273 15.39 -1.58 7.20
CA ARG A 273 16.39 -2.16 6.31
C ARG A 273 17.79 -1.77 6.75
N THR A 274 18.57 -2.77 7.14
CA THR A 274 20.02 -2.68 7.33
C THR A 274 20.77 -2.80 6.00
N GLU A 275 20.18 -3.45 4.99
CA GLU A 275 20.81 -3.65 3.68
C GLU A 275 20.45 -2.56 2.66
N GLY A 276 21.46 -1.75 2.31
CA GLY A 276 21.55 -0.97 1.07
C GLY A 276 20.65 0.28 0.96
N ALA A 277 21.27 1.46 0.83
CA ALA A 277 20.59 2.74 0.60
C ALA A 277 19.58 2.68 -0.55
N ILE A 278 19.89 1.94 -1.63
CA ILE A 278 19.04 1.79 -2.82
C ILE A 278 17.68 1.16 -2.50
N LYS A 279 17.63 0.09 -1.69
CA LYS A 279 16.36 -0.59 -1.35
C LYS A 279 15.48 0.31 -0.48
N LYS A 280 16.10 1.06 0.43
CA LYS A 280 15.42 2.05 1.27
C LYS A 280 14.84 3.18 0.42
N ASP A 281 15.62 3.74 -0.50
CA ASP A 281 15.16 4.81 -1.39
C ASP A 281 14.02 4.33 -2.30
N LYS A 282 14.09 3.09 -2.79
CA LYS A 282 13.00 2.46 -3.55
C LYS A 282 11.71 2.39 -2.72
N ASP A 283 11.78 1.92 -1.48
CA ASP A 283 10.62 1.84 -0.59
C ASP A 283 10.01 3.23 -0.31
N LEU A 284 10.84 4.25 -0.07
CA LEU A 284 10.40 5.63 0.16
C LEU A 284 9.73 6.24 -1.08
N ARG A 285 10.32 6.07 -2.27
CA ARG A 285 9.74 6.57 -3.54
C ARG A 285 8.40 5.91 -3.84
N GLN A 286 8.27 4.60 -3.57
CA GLN A 286 7.02 3.87 -3.71
C GLN A 286 5.95 4.40 -2.74
N ALA A 287 6.31 4.60 -1.46
CA ALA A 287 5.42 5.16 -0.45
C ALA A 287 4.94 6.57 -0.83
N GLN A 288 5.87 7.45 -1.18
CA GLN A 288 5.59 8.83 -1.59
C GLN A 288 4.63 8.88 -2.77
N SER A 289 4.91 8.13 -3.84
CA SER A 289 4.04 8.11 -5.03
C SER A 289 2.64 7.59 -4.72
N LEU A 290 2.51 6.59 -3.85
CA LEU A 290 1.20 6.09 -3.42
C LEU A 290 0.46 7.10 -2.55
N LEU A 291 1.13 7.73 -1.58
CA LEU A 291 0.53 8.75 -0.72
C LEU A 291 -0.01 9.91 -1.55
N ALA A 292 0.77 10.43 -2.51
CA ALA A 292 0.34 11.50 -3.41
C ALA A 292 -0.91 11.14 -4.25
N ALA A 293 -1.10 9.86 -4.60
CA ALA A 293 -2.31 9.38 -5.25
C ALA A 293 -3.47 9.20 -4.26
N LEU A 294 -3.21 8.58 -3.11
CA LEU A 294 -4.18 8.22 -2.09
C LEU A 294 -4.85 9.42 -1.43
N VAL A 295 -4.11 10.50 -1.17
CA VAL A 295 -4.68 11.73 -0.57
C VAL A 295 -5.81 12.32 -1.42
N ARG A 296 -5.78 12.08 -2.74
CA ARG A 296 -6.82 12.53 -3.68
C ARG A 296 -7.88 11.47 -3.93
N LYS A 297 -7.48 10.21 -4.11
CA LYS A 297 -8.36 9.13 -4.60
C LYS A 297 -9.04 8.33 -3.49
N ARG A 298 -8.36 8.09 -2.36
CA ARG A 298 -8.86 7.24 -1.26
C ARG A 298 -8.49 7.80 0.12
N PRO A 299 -8.83 9.07 0.45
CA PRO A 299 -8.37 9.72 1.68
C PRO A 299 -8.90 9.04 2.96
N HIS A 300 -10.13 8.52 2.94
CA HIS A 300 -10.72 7.83 4.09
C HIS A 300 -10.02 6.50 4.40
N GLU A 301 -9.70 5.72 3.36
CA GLU A 301 -8.96 4.46 3.50
C GLU A 301 -7.54 4.69 4.01
N LEU A 302 -6.85 5.70 3.48
CA LEU A 302 -5.53 6.11 3.97
C LEU A 302 -5.58 6.46 5.46
N ARG A 303 -6.56 7.29 5.86
CA ARG A 303 -6.78 7.66 7.26
C ARG A 303 -7.03 6.44 8.16
N SER A 304 -7.81 5.48 7.69
CA SER A 304 -8.11 4.25 8.43
C SER A 304 -6.85 3.39 8.62
N ALA A 305 -6.10 3.12 7.54
CA ALA A 305 -4.88 2.32 7.59
C ALA A 305 -3.79 2.99 8.47
N TRP A 306 -3.64 4.31 8.38
CA TRP A 306 -2.73 5.07 9.23
C TRP A 306 -3.08 4.93 10.71
N ARG A 307 -4.37 5.13 11.06
CA ARG A 307 -4.86 5.00 12.44
C ARG A 307 -4.64 3.61 13.00
N GLU A 308 -4.88 2.56 12.21
CA GLU A 308 -4.58 1.19 12.62
C GLU A 308 -3.09 1.01 12.90
N ALA A 309 -2.21 1.50 12.00
CA ALA A 309 -0.77 1.41 12.16
C ALA A 309 -0.30 2.08 13.46
N VAL A 310 -0.69 3.33 13.73
CA VAL A 310 -0.25 4.04 14.94
C VAL A 310 -0.84 3.45 16.23
N LYS A 311 -2.05 2.86 16.18
CA LYS A 311 -2.69 2.18 17.32
C LYS A 311 -2.00 0.86 17.72
N ARG A 312 -1.18 0.27 16.84
CA ARG A 312 -0.42 -0.96 17.14
C ARG A 312 0.76 -0.73 18.11
N GLY A 313 1.05 0.52 18.48
CA GLY A 313 1.92 0.85 19.61
C GLY A 313 3.05 1.84 19.27
N LYS A 314 3.81 2.22 20.30
CA LYS A 314 4.85 3.26 20.24
C LYS A 314 5.88 3.01 19.13
N LYS A 315 6.30 1.76 18.91
CA LYS A 315 7.24 1.38 17.85
C LYS A 315 6.69 1.68 16.46
N TRP A 316 5.42 1.40 16.20
CA TRP A 316 4.76 1.70 14.92
C TRP A 316 4.66 3.20 14.71
N LYS A 317 4.16 3.95 15.70
CA LYS A 317 4.07 5.42 15.63
C LYS A 317 5.41 6.05 15.30
N ARG A 318 6.49 5.62 15.98
CA ARG A 318 7.85 6.09 15.70
C ARG A 318 8.31 5.77 14.28
N LEU A 319 8.18 4.53 13.82
CA LEU A 319 8.66 4.12 12.48
C LEU A 319 7.88 4.81 11.36
N VAL A 320 6.57 5.00 11.52
CA VAL A 320 5.73 5.75 10.58
C VAL A 320 6.15 7.23 10.55
N GLY A 321 6.33 7.86 11.71
CA GLY A 321 6.78 9.26 11.82
C GLY A 321 8.18 9.49 11.25
N GLU A 322 9.13 8.61 11.54
CA GLU A 322 10.46 8.64 10.93
C GLU A 322 10.39 8.42 9.41
N GLY A 323 9.57 7.48 8.94
CA GLY A 323 9.44 7.16 7.52
C GLY A 323 8.83 8.31 6.72
N ILE A 324 7.74 8.90 7.20
CA ILE A 324 7.08 10.04 6.52
C ILE A 324 7.94 11.31 6.56
N GLY A 325 8.88 11.42 7.50
CA GLY A 325 9.86 12.51 7.53
C GLY A 325 10.89 12.47 6.39
N LEU A 326 11.00 11.34 5.68
CA LEU A 326 12.02 11.12 4.64
C LEU A 326 11.50 11.22 3.21
N ILE A 327 10.20 11.46 3.04
CA ILE A 327 9.61 11.73 1.72
C ILE A 327 9.55 13.23 1.46
N ASP A 328 9.20 13.62 0.24
CA ASP A 328 9.05 15.04 -0.10
C ASP A 328 8.06 15.77 0.83
N HIS A 329 8.36 17.03 1.12
CA HIS A 329 7.67 17.82 2.12
C HIS A 329 6.21 18.14 1.75
N GLU A 330 5.88 18.27 0.46
CA GLU A 330 4.51 18.53 0.00
C GLU A 330 3.63 17.30 0.22
N THR A 331 4.06 16.13 -0.27
CA THR A 331 3.35 14.86 -0.08
C THR A 331 3.25 14.50 1.39
N ARG A 332 4.31 14.73 2.19
CA ARG A 332 4.28 14.55 3.64
C ARG A 332 3.16 15.38 4.27
N ASP A 333 3.14 16.69 4.01
CA ASP A 333 2.18 17.60 4.62
C ASP A 333 0.74 17.29 4.18
N LEU A 334 0.53 16.98 2.89
CA LEU A 334 -0.77 16.56 2.37
C LEU A 334 -1.23 15.24 3.01
N ALA A 335 -0.34 14.26 3.15
CA ALA A 335 -0.66 12.99 3.79
C ALA A 335 -0.99 13.18 5.27
N LEU A 336 -0.19 13.96 6.02
CA LEU A 336 -0.44 14.30 7.42
C LEU A 336 -1.79 15.02 7.60
N ARG A 337 -2.10 16.00 6.74
CA ARG A 337 -3.42 16.65 6.68
C ARG A 337 -4.54 15.63 6.45
N THR A 338 -4.37 14.75 5.46
CA THR A 338 -5.36 13.71 5.13
C THR A 338 -5.56 12.72 6.26
N VAL A 339 -4.55 12.39 7.05
CA VAL A 339 -4.71 11.46 8.19
C VAL A 339 -5.13 12.18 9.47
N GLY A 340 -4.98 13.51 9.53
CA GLY A 340 -5.33 14.36 10.67
C GLY A 340 -4.25 14.39 11.75
N GLU A 341 -2.98 14.25 11.36
CA GLU A 341 -1.83 14.32 12.27
C GLU A 341 -1.08 15.66 12.08
N PRO A 342 -0.57 16.26 13.17
CA PRO A 342 0.26 17.46 13.08
C PRO A 342 1.69 17.10 12.62
N ARG A 343 2.47 18.11 12.20
CA ARG A 343 3.87 17.90 11.76
C ARG A 343 4.78 17.39 12.87
N SER A 344 4.45 17.64 14.13
CA SER A 344 5.22 17.18 15.29
C SER A 344 5.27 15.66 15.46
N VAL A 345 4.50 14.89 14.68
CA VAL A 345 4.66 13.42 14.64
C VAL A 345 5.93 12.99 13.92
N VAL A 346 6.55 13.88 13.13
CA VAL A 346 7.79 13.66 12.41
C VAL A 346 8.97 13.96 13.35
N PRO A 347 9.75 12.96 13.77
CA PRO A 347 10.85 13.18 14.71
C PRO A 347 11.90 14.13 14.14
N GLY A 348 12.28 15.15 14.92
CA GLY A 348 13.31 16.12 14.54
C GLY A 348 12.89 17.15 13.49
N LEU A 349 11.64 17.13 13.02
CA LEU A 349 11.13 18.18 12.15
C LEU A 349 10.93 19.44 12.97
N ASP A 350 11.53 20.54 12.50
CA ASP A 350 11.46 21.83 13.14
C ASP A 350 11.37 22.94 12.09
N LEU A 351 10.83 24.10 12.49
CA LEU A 351 10.81 25.31 11.67
C LEU A 351 11.82 26.31 12.21
N ALA A 352 12.92 26.46 11.47
CA ALA A 352 14.02 27.37 11.80
C ALA A 352 13.99 28.63 10.93
N PHE A 353 14.52 29.72 11.44
CA PHE A 353 14.55 31.03 10.78
C PHE A 353 15.97 31.60 10.78
N SER A 354 16.50 31.94 9.60
CA SER A 354 17.81 32.57 9.44
C SER A 354 17.64 34.07 9.20
N ALA A 355 17.38 34.83 10.27
CA ALA A 355 17.14 36.29 10.23
C ALA A 355 16.15 36.70 9.12
N PRO A 356 14.90 36.23 9.20
CA PRO A 356 13.97 36.32 8.07
C PRO A 356 13.56 37.77 7.81
N VAL A 357 13.67 38.18 6.55
CA VAL A 357 13.22 39.49 6.09
C VAL A 357 11.73 39.41 5.78
N GLY A 358 10.94 40.21 6.51
CA GLY A 358 9.51 40.35 6.24
C GLY A 358 9.26 41.13 4.94
N ARG A 359 8.32 40.67 4.12
CA ARG A 359 7.78 41.35 2.95
C ARG A 359 6.28 41.51 3.13
N TYR A 360 5.79 42.75 3.08
CA TYR A 360 4.34 42.99 3.05
C TYR A 360 3.80 42.73 1.65
N LEU A 361 2.75 41.92 1.57
CA LEU A 361 2.04 41.56 0.35
C LEU A 361 0.64 42.16 0.43
N ALA A 362 0.46 43.32 -0.19
CA ALA A 362 -0.77 44.11 -0.10
C ALA A 362 -1.98 43.40 -0.70
N ASP A 363 -1.78 42.57 -1.73
CA ASP A 363 -2.82 41.76 -2.37
C ASP A 363 -3.39 40.66 -1.48
N ARG A 364 -2.64 40.23 -0.47
CA ARG A 364 -3.05 39.20 0.49
C ARG A 364 -3.23 39.72 1.91
N ASP A 365 -2.96 41.00 2.15
CA ASP A 365 -2.93 41.64 3.46
C ASP A 365 -2.13 40.85 4.52
N ILE A 366 -0.92 40.42 4.16
CA ILE A 366 -0.05 39.69 5.08
C ILE A 366 1.40 40.20 5.05
N VAL A 367 2.09 40.02 6.16
CA VAL A 367 3.56 40.09 6.21
C VAL A 367 4.09 38.66 6.04
N GLU A 368 4.69 38.38 4.88
CA GLU A 368 5.33 37.11 4.56
C GLU A 368 6.80 37.11 5.00
N PHE A 369 7.28 35.96 5.47
CA PHE A 369 8.67 35.72 5.83
C PHE A 369 9.01 34.24 5.64
N LEU A 370 10.28 33.90 5.45
CA LEU A 370 10.70 32.55 5.10
C LEU A 370 11.31 31.82 6.28
N GLY A 371 10.89 30.58 6.48
CA GLY A 371 11.53 29.62 7.37
C GLY A 371 12.07 28.41 6.60
N GLN A 372 12.80 27.54 7.29
CA GLN A 372 13.31 26.28 6.77
C GLN A 372 12.86 25.13 7.65
N ALA A 373 12.34 24.07 7.04
CA ALA A 373 11.94 22.86 7.75
C ALA A 373 12.21 21.61 6.90
N GLY A 374 12.97 20.65 7.44
CA GLY A 374 13.28 19.39 6.75
C GLY A 374 13.95 19.59 5.39
N GLY A 375 14.81 20.61 5.26
CA GLY A 375 15.52 20.93 4.01
C GLY A 375 14.69 21.67 2.97
N ALA A 376 13.45 22.08 3.29
CA ALA A 376 12.58 22.84 2.40
C ALA A 376 12.27 24.23 2.96
N THR A 377 12.08 25.18 2.04
CA THR A 377 11.62 26.53 2.39
C THR A 377 10.13 26.49 2.75
N VAL A 378 9.78 27.06 3.89
CA VAL A 378 8.40 27.19 4.38
C VAL A 378 8.00 28.65 4.29
N ARG A 379 6.89 28.92 3.59
CA ARG A 379 6.30 30.27 3.53
C ARG A 379 5.53 30.54 4.81
N CYS A 380 6.03 31.44 5.63
CA CYS A 380 5.39 31.86 6.86
C CYS A 380 4.74 33.22 6.64
N ALA A 381 3.60 33.46 7.29
CA ALA A 381 2.95 34.75 7.20
C ALA A 381 2.18 35.08 8.48
N VAL A 382 2.00 36.36 8.72
CA VAL A 382 1.09 36.90 9.74
C VAL A 382 0.11 37.82 9.03
N SER A 383 -1.19 37.68 9.29
CA SER A 383 -2.19 38.57 8.70
C SER A 383 -2.06 39.99 9.25
N ARG A 384 -2.41 40.98 8.43
CA ARG A 384 -2.49 42.39 8.84
C ARG A 384 -3.37 42.57 10.07
N GLU A 385 -4.56 41.98 10.04
CA GLU A 385 -5.52 41.95 11.14
C GLU A 385 -4.87 41.45 12.45
N ALA A 386 -4.00 40.43 12.38
CA ALA A 386 -3.34 39.90 13.57
C ALA A 386 -2.33 40.90 14.14
N ILE A 387 -1.66 41.69 13.29
CA ILE A 387 -0.70 42.72 13.69
C ILE A 387 -1.44 43.92 14.28
N GLU A 388 -2.51 44.36 13.63
CA GLU A 388 -3.37 45.47 14.08
C GLU A 388 -3.93 45.18 15.47
N ASP A 389 -4.70 44.10 15.60
CA ASP A 389 -5.45 43.80 16.82
C ASP A 389 -4.60 43.41 18.02
N ARG A 390 -3.39 42.85 17.80
CA ARG A 390 -2.62 42.16 18.86
C ARG A 390 -1.21 42.68 19.09
N PHE A 391 -0.73 43.62 18.26
CA PHE A 391 0.66 44.10 18.31
C PHE A 391 0.79 45.63 18.10
N ASP A 392 -0.26 46.38 18.45
CA ASP A 392 -0.35 47.85 18.36
C ASP A 392 -0.13 48.35 16.93
N GLY A 393 -0.82 47.72 15.97
CA GLY A 393 -0.66 47.99 14.53
C GLY A 393 -1.76 48.82 13.88
N ASP A 394 -2.75 49.28 14.65
CA ASP A 394 -3.93 49.94 14.10
C ASP A 394 -3.61 51.11 13.17
N GLY A 395 -4.17 51.06 11.95
CA GLY A 395 -4.09 52.15 10.97
C GLY A 395 -2.73 52.38 10.32
N VAL A 396 -1.74 51.49 10.52
CA VAL A 396 -0.39 51.68 9.95
C VAL A 396 -0.32 51.26 8.47
N ASP A 397 0.56 51.93 7.71
CA ASP A 397 0.87 51.56 6.32
C ASP A 397 1.76 50.30 6.25
N GLY A 398 2.02 49.80 5.03
CA GLY A 398 2.85 48.60 4.84
C GLY A 398 4.26 48.71 5.43
N ARG A 399 4.85 49.92 5.50
CA ARG A 399 6.14 50.14 6.16
C ARG A 399 6.02 50.08 7.68
N GLY A 400 4.93 50.59 8.23
CA GLY A 400 4.56 50.44 9.64
C GLY A 400 4.40 48.97 10.04
N LEU A 401 3.68 48.16 9.25
CA LEU A 401 3.53 46.72 9.49
C LEU A 401 4.89 46.02 9.54
N LEU A 402 5.80 46.33 8.61
CA LEU A 402 7.16 45.77 8.61
C LEU A 402 7.99 46.22 9.81
N ARG A 403 7.79 47.43 10.32
CA ARG A 403 8.46 47.92 11.54
C ARG A 403 7.98 47.14 12.77
N ILE A 404 6.67 46.92 12.89
CA ILE A 404 6.08 46.13 13.98
C ILE A 404 6.52 44.67 13.90
N PHE A 405 6.55 44.10 12.69
CA PHE A 405 7.10 42.77 12.45
C PHE A 405 8.53 42.66 12.96
N ARG A 406 9.42 43.59 12.59
CA ARG A 406 10.83 43.59 13.05
C ARG A 406 10.94 43.70 14.56
N ARG A 407 10.12 44.57 15.20
CA ARG A 407 10.09 44.74 16.66
C ARG A 407 9.68 43.47 17.40
N ASN A 408 8.72 42.72 16.84
CA ASN A 408 8.14 41.52 17.44
C ASN A 408 8.60 40.21 16.76
N ARG A 409 9.75 40.24 16.06
CA ARG A 409 10.18 39.15 15.17
C ARG A 409 10.21 37.80 15.88
N SER A 410 10.84 37.73 17.06
CA SER A 410 10.96 36.49 17.85
C SER A 410 9.61 35.89 18.25
N VAL A 411 8.63 36.75 18.55
CA VAL A 411 7.26 36.32 18.88
C VAL A 411 6.58 35.74 17.65
N PHE A 412 6.67 36.40 16.49
CA PHE A 412 6.10 35.90 15.24
C PHE A 412 6.75 34.59 14.77
N GLU A 413 8.07 34.48 14.87
CA GLU A 413 8.82 33.24 14.59
C GLU A 413 8.34 32.10 15.51
N THR A 414 8.19 32.37 16.81
CA THR A 414 7.75 31.35 17.78
C THR A 414 6.30 30.92 17.54
N MET A 415 5.40 31.87 17.25
CA MET A 415 4.01 31.57 16.88
C MET A 415 3.91 30.75 15.60
N ALA A 416 4.66 31.13 14.56
CA ALA A 416 4.70 30.41 13.30
C ALA A 416 5.27 28.99 13.49
N ARG A 417 6.34 28.83 14.26
CA ARG A 417 6.92 27.51 14.61
C ARG A 417 5.93 26.63 15.35
N THR A 418 5.31 27.15 16.42
CA THR A 418 4.32 26.41 17.22
C THR A 418 3.11 26.01 16.38
N LYS A 419 2.57 26.93 15.59
CA LYS A 419 1.45 26.63 14.68
C LYS A 419 1.85 25.59 13.64
N TYR A 420 2.98 25.78 12.96
CA TYR A 420 3.47 24.88 11.92
C TYR A 420 3.62 23.43 12.41
N LEU A 421 4.16 23.25 13.62
CA LEU A 421 4.43 21.94 14.20
C LEU A 421 3.18 21.27 14.77
N HIS A 422 2.29 22.02 15.43
CA HIS A 422 1.28 21.42 16.31
C HIS A 422 -0.17 21.64 15.87
N TRP A 423 -0.45 22.54 14.93
CA TRP A 423 -1.82 22.73 14.43
C TRP A 423 -2.16 21.75 13.32
N PRO A 424 -3.46 21.52 13.07
CA PRO A 424 -3.90 20.89 11.84
C PRO A 424 -3.29 21.59 10.63
N ILE A 425 -2.79 20.80 9.68
CA ILE A 425 -2.13 21.33 8.49
C ILE A 425 -3.19 21.97 7.59
N GLU A 426 -3.13 23.29 7.45
CA GLU A 426 -3.99 24.06 6.54
C GLU A 426 -3.50 23.94 5.10
N ASP A 427 -2.21 24.16 4.87
CA ASP A 427 -1.56 24.10 3.56
C ASP A 427 -0.17 23.44 3.66
N ALA A 428 0.27 22.87 2.54
CA ALA A 428 1.58 22.25 2.43
C ALA A 428 2.69 23.31 2.38
N ALA A 429 3.80 23.07 3.09
CA ALA A 429 4.98 23.95 3.10
C ALA A 429 4.68 25.42 3.49
N SER A 430 3.61 25.68 4.22
CA SER A 430 3.27 27.03 4.67
C SER A 430 2.61 27.07 6.05
N VAL A 431 2.62 28.27 6.63
CA VAL A 431 1.91 28.59 7.87
C VAL A 431 1.46 30.04 7.84
N LEU A 432 0.19 30.29 8.14
CA LEU A 432 -0.38 31.63 8.30
C LEU A 432 -0.86 31.80 9.73
N VAL A 433 -0.35 32.79 10.45
CA VAL A 433 -0.84 33.19 11.77
C VAL A 433 -1.93 34.24 11.58
N LYS A 434 -3.17 33.89 11.91
CA LYS A 434 -4.35 34.76 11.87
C LYS A 434 -4.65 35.30 13.27
N THR A 435 -5.44 36.37 13.37
CA THR A 435 -5.84 36.98 14.64
C THR A 435 -6.42 35.96 15.62
N ALA A 436 -7.29 35.07 15.13
CA ALA A 436 -7.93 34.03 15.93
C ALA A 436 -6.93 33.03 16.56
N ASP A 437 -5.75 32.84 15.95
CA ASP A 437 -4.74 31.91 16.46
C ASP A 437 -3.93 32.50 17.63
N VAL A 438 -3.76 33.83 17.66
CA VAL A 438 -2.77 34.51 18.51
C VAL A 438 -2.98 34.23 19.99
N ALA A 439 -4.22 34.25 20.46
CA ALA A 439 -4.53 34.04 21.88
C ALA A 439 -4.11 32.64 22.36
N GLU A 440 -4.43 31.61 21.59
CA GLU A 440 -4.08 30.22 21.92
C GLU A 440 -2.59 29.95 21.73
N LEU A 441 -1.97 30.52 20.69
CA LEU A 441 -0.53 30.41 20.48
C LEU A 441 0.25 31.05 21.63
N ARG A 442 -0.13 32.24 22.09
CA ARG A 442 0.52 32.89 23.25
C ARG A 442 0.44 32.03 24.52
N LYS A 443 -0.72 31.40 24.79
CA LYS A 443 -0.88 30.50 25.94
C LYS A 443 0.03 29.27 25.90
N ARG A 444 0.38 28.77 24.71
CA ARG A 444 1.27 27.60 24.56
C ARG A 444 2.76 27.96 24.54
N ILE A 445 3.08 29.24 24.36
CA ILE A 445 4.45 29.76 24.31
C ILE A 445 4.91 30.25 25.69
N ALA A 446 3.97 30.71 26.53
CA ALA A 446 4.17 30.99 27.94
C ALA A 446 4.35 29.69 28.73
#